data_AF-A0A6B3UHG6-F1
#
_entry.id   AF-A0A6B3UHG6-F1
#
_cell.length_a   1.000
_cell.length_b   1.000
_cell.length_c   1.000
_cell.angle_alpha   90.00
_cell.angle_beta   90.00
_cell.angle_gamma   90.00
#
_symmetry.space_group_name_H-M   'P 1'
#
loop_
_entity.id
_entity.type
_entity.pdbx_description
1 polymer ?
#
loop_
_entity_poly.entity_id
_entity_poly.type
_entity_poly.pdbx_seq_one_letter_code
_entity_poly.pdbx_strand_id
1 'polypeptide(L)'
;MSPDSSNEPVDVRLTADEALVLFDLLSRWTEGADVARPTPEMFETSAEPIALVGLLSQLQKQLVAPFERDFAEQVDRARARLMASYGEDFQLGA
;
A
#
# COMPACT_ATOMS: atom_id res chain seq x y z
N MET A 1 -26.48 23.95 9.48
CA MET A 1 -25.75 22.86 8.80
C MET A 1 -24.29 23.21 8.89
N SER A 2 -23.49 22.42 9.62
CA SER A 2 -22.04 22.59 9.63
C SER A 2 -21.46 21.69 8.53
N PRO A 3 -20.86 22.24 7.47
CA PRO A 3 -20.12 21.45 6.50
C PRO A 3 -18.64 21.51 6.87
N ASP A 4 -18.11 20.45 7.48
CA ASP A 4 -16.78 19.89 7.21
C ASP A 4 -16.38 18.92 8.32
N SER A 5 -16.87 17.68 8.18
CA SER A 5 -16.22 16.49 8.76
C SER A 5 -15.32 15.80 7.72
N SER A 6 -14.91 16.53 6.68
CA SER A 6 -14.36 15.96 5.44
C SER A 6 -12.85 15.69 5.48
N ASN A 7 -12.14 16.08 6.54
CA ASN A 7 -10.70 15.89 6.69
C ASN A 7 -10.28 15.40 8.09
N GLU A 8 -11.18 14.76 8.82
CA GLU A 8 -10.81 14.13 10.09
C GLU A 8 -9.91 12.90 9.81
N PRO A 9 -8.80 12.74 10.55
CA PRO A 9 -7.94 11.59 10.38
C PRO A 9 -8.68 10.30 10.73
N VAL A 10 -8.61 9.31 9.83
CA VAL A 10 -9.15 7.97 10.05
C VAL A 10 -8.00 7.00 10.29
N ASP A 11 -8.09 6.25 11.38
CA ASP A 11 -7.12 5.20 11.70
C ASP A 11 -7.49 3.89 10.99
N VAL A 12 -6.63 3.45 10.08
CA VAL A 12 -6.71 2.13 9.46
C VAL A 12 -5.74 1.21 10.17
N ARG A 13 -6.25 0.10 10.74
CA ARG A 13 -5.41 -0.93 11.35
C ARG A 13 -5.06 -1.98 10.31
N LEU A 14 -3.76 -2.17 10.11
CA LEU A 14 -3.20 -3.20 9.24
C LEU A 14 -2.39 -4.19 10.07
N THR A 15 -2.37 -5.44 9.65
CA THR A 15 -1.38 -6.41 10.09
C THR A 15 0.01 -6.01 9.56
N ALA A 16 1.06 -6.54 10.19
CA ALA A 16 2.43 -6.31 9.72
C ALA A 16 2.64 -6.78 8.28
N ASP A 17 2.04 -7.93 7.91
CA ASP A 17 2.16 -8.48 6.55
C ASP A 17 1.43 -7.59 5.52
N GLU A 18 0.22 -7.10 5.83
CA GLU A 18 -0.49 -6.14 4.96
C GLU A 18 0.28 -4.84 4.79
N ALA A 19 0.80 -4.28 5.89
CA ALA A 19 1.54 -3.04 5.87
C ALA A 19 2.82 -3.14 5.02
N LEU A 20 3.56 -4.25 5.14
CA LEU A 20 4.77 -4.50 4.34
C LEU A 20 4.45 -4.62 2.84
N VAL A 21 3.41 -5.37 2.47
CA VAL A 21 3.04 -5.57 1.07
C VAL A 21 2.50 -4.29 0.44
N LEU A 22 1.67 -3.53 1.17
CA LEU A 22 1.16 -2.24 0.70
C LEU A 22 2.28 -1.21 0.57
N PHE A 23 3.21 -1.16 1.53
CA PHE A 23 4.36 -0.25 1.45
C PHE A 23 5.20 -0.55 0.19
N ASP A 24 5.60 -1.81 -0.02
CA ASP A 24 6.36 -2.20 -1.22
C ASP A 24 5.63 -1.87 -2.52
N LEU A 25 4.32 -2.17 -2.61
CA LEU A 25 3.51 -1.89 -3.78
C LEU A 25 3.49 -0.38 -4.09
N LEU A 26 3.18 0.43 -3.09
CA LEU A 26 3.04 1.88 -3.26
C LEU A 26 4.39 2.54 -3.55
N SER A 27 5.48 2.11 -2.90
CA SER A 27 6.83 2.58 -3.22
C SER A 27 7.21 2.28 -4.66
N ARG A 28 6.89 1.08 -5.19
CA ARG A 28 7.15 0.76 -6.61
C ARG A 28 6.36 1.66 -7.56
N TRP A 29 5.14 2.05 -7.19
CA TRP A 29 4.30 2.94 -8.00
C TRP A 29 4.79 4.39 -7.99
N THR A 30 5.29 4.88 -6.85
CA THR A 30 5.68 6.28 -6.69
C THR A 30 7.15 6.54 -7.01
N GLU A 31 8.06 5.65 -6.63
CA GLU A 31 9.52 5.88 -6.67
C GLU A 31 10.25 5.06 -7.77
N GLY A 32 9.63 3.99 -8.28
CA GLY A 32 10.25 3.08 -9.24
C GLY A 32 10.30 3.61 -10.68
N ALA A 33 11.40 3.30 -11.39
CA ALA A 33 11.56 3.54 -12.83
C ALA A 33 11.06 2.38 -13.71
N ASP A 34 10.60 1.26 -13.12
CA ASP A 34 10.38 0.01 -13.84
C ASP A 34 8.90 -0.43 -13.90
N VAL A 35 8.41 -0.43 -15.14
CA VAL A 35 7.29 -1.14 -15.81
C VAL A 35 5.87 -1.19 -15.20
N ALA A 36 5.66 -1.03 -13.89
CA ALA A 36 4.34 -1.25 -13.27
C ALA A 36 3.76 -0.04 -12.51
N ARG A 37 4.12 1.18 -12.92
CA ARG A 37 3.45 2.38 -12.41
C ARG A 37 2.03 2.45 -13.00
N PRO A 38 0.99 2.75 -12.21
CA PRO A 38 -0.34 2.98 -12.74
C PRO A 38 -0.30 4.14 -13.75
N THR A 39 -0.90 3.93 -14.92
CA THR A 39 -1.01 4.98 -15.93
C THR A 39 -2.06 6.00 -15.48
N PRO A 40 -1.99 7.28 -15.91
CA PRO A 40 -3.00 8.27 -15.56
C PRO A 40 -4.44 7.83 -15.89
N GLU A 41 -4.59 6.99 -16.90
CA GLU A 41 -5.86 6.43 -17.38
C GLU A 41 -6.50 5.44 -16.39
N MET A 42 -5.73 4.91 -15.43
CA MET A 42 -6.23 4.04 -14.37
C MET A 42 -6.94 4.81 -13.24
N PHE A 43 -6.82 6.13 -13.22
CA PHE A 43 -7.43 6.98 -12.21
C PHE A 43 -8.57 7.79 -12.81
N GLU A 44 -9.70 7.85 -12.10
CA GLU A 44 -10.81 8.71 -12.45
C GLU A 44 -10.45 10.18 -12.19
N THR A 45 -9.67 10.45 -11.14
CA THR A 45 -9.31 11.82 -10.73
C THR A 45 -7.90 11.91 -10.16
N SER A 46 -7.39 13.15 -10.02
CA SER A 46 -6.13 13.39 -9.32
C SER A 46 -6.18 13.09 -7.81
N ALA A 47 -7.36 12.88 -7.23
CA ALA A 47 -7.49 12.60 -5.80
C ALA A 47 -6.94 11.23 -5.41
N GLU A 48 -7.09 10.23 -6.28
CA GLU A 48 -6.64 8.86 -6.02
C GLU A 48 -5.12 8.74 -5.88
N PRO A 49 -4.29 9.24 -6.82
CA PRO A 49 -2.84 9.20 -6.62
C PRO A 49 -2.38 10.04 -5.42
N ILE A 50 -3.09 11.14 -5.07
CA ILE A 50 -2.81 11.91 -3.85
C ILE A 50 -3.07 11.05 -2.60
N ALA A 51 -4.18 10.33 -2.56
CA ALA A 51 -4.52 9.44 -1.45
C ALA A 51 -3.49 8.30 -1.29
N LEU A 52 -3.03 7.71 -2.40
CA LEU A 52 -1.99 6.68 -2.40
C LEU A 52 -0.65 7.19 -1.85
N VAL A 53 -0.22 8.39 -2.24
CA VAL A 53 0.99 9.04 -1.71
C VAL A 53 0.84 9.34 -0.21
N GLY A 54 -0.35 9.79 0.20
CA GLY A 54 -0.68 10.01 1.62
C GLY A 54 -0.57 8.73 2.44
N LEU A 55 -1.14 7.63 1.96
CA LEU A 55 -1.06 6.32 2.59
C LEU A 55 0.38 5.81 2.69
N LEU A 56 1.16 5.90 1.59
CA LEU A 56 2.58 5.53 1.60
C LEU A 56 3.35 6.30 2.68
N SER A 57 3.09 7.60 2.82
CA SER A 57 3.73 8.44 3.85
C SER A 57 3.38 8.00 5.27
N GLN A 58 2.15 7.52 5.51
CA GLN A 58 1.73 6.99 6.82
C GLN A 58 2.37 5.63 7.10
N LEU A 59 2.43 4.76 6.10
CA LEU A 59 3.10 3.46 6.21
C LEU A 59 4.59 3.64 6.49
N GLN A 60 5.26 4.56 5.78
CA GLN A 60 6.68 4.85 5.99
C GLN A 60 6.96 5.29 7.42
N LYS A 61 6.10 6.12 8.03
CA LYS A 61 6.23 6.55 9.44
C LYS A 61 6.06 5.41 10.44
N GLN A 62 5.26 4.40 10.12
CA GLN A 62 4.98 3.27 11.01
C GLN A 62 6.00 2.13 10.83
N LEU A 63 6.54 1.96 9.63
CA LEU A 63 7.47 0.88 9.25
C LEU A 63 8.95 1.28 9.36
N VAL A 64 9.30 2.35 10.10
CA VAL A 64 10.69 2.83 10.34
C VAL A 64 11.54 1.86 11.19
N ALA A 65 11.37 0.55 11.02
CA ALA A 65 12.46 -0.37 11.29
C ALA A 65 13.52 -0.14 10.18
N PRO A 66 14.82 -0.13 10.49
CA PRO A 66 15.84 0.09 9.47
C PRO A 66 15.62 -0.99 8.41
N PHE A 67 15.40 -0.57 7.17
CA PHE A 67 15.25 -1.45 6.02
C PHE A 67 16.58 -2.22 5.86
N GLU A 68 16.71 -3.29 6.63
CA GLU A 68 17.84 -4.19 6.62
C GLU A 68 17.92 -4.89 5.26
N ARG A 69 19.07 -5.53 5.00
CA ARG A 69 19.36 -6.33 3.79
C ARG A 69 18.23 -7.30 3.39
N ASP A 70 17.33 -7.62 4.30
CA ASP A 70 16.31 -8.66 4.15
C ASP A 70 14.91 -8.10 3.86
N PHE A 71 14.75 -6.80 3.55
CA PHE A 71 13.43 -6.20 3.28
C PHE A 71 12.66 -6.93 2.17
N ALA A 72 13.31 -7.24 1.06
CA ALA A 72 12.69 -7.98 -0.05
C ALA A 72 12.19 -9.36 0.41
N GLU A 73 12.99 -10.09 1.21
CA GLU A 73 12.57 -11.39 1.75
C GLU A 73 11.40 -11.28 2.72
N GLN A 74 11.35 -10.21 3.52
CA GLN A 74 10.23 -9.95 4.43
C GLN A 74 8.94 -9.71 3.66
N VAL A 75 9.00 -8.93 2.57
CA VAL A 75 7.86 -8.70 1.68
C VAL A 75 7.41 -10.02 1.04
N ASP A 76 8.32 -10.84 0.53
CA ASP A 76 7.96 -12.13 -0.09
C ASP A 76 7.29 -13.09 0.91
N ARG A 77 7.81 -13.17 2.14
CA ARG A 77 7.20 -13.96 3.21
C ARG A 77 5.84 -13.42 3.64
N ALA A 78 5.66 -12.10 3.66
CA ALA A 78 4.38 -11.46 3.94
C ALA A 78 3.35 -11.79 2.84
N ARG A 79 3.73 -11.66 1.56
CA ARG A 79 2.88 -12.04 0.42
C ARG A 79 2.43 -13.49 0.51
N ALA A 80 3.37 -14.41 0.78
CA ALA A 80 3.06 -15.83 0.92
C ALA A 80 2.06 -16.10 2.06
N ARG A 81 2.23 -15.42 3.21
CA ARG A 81 1.32 -15.54 4.35
C ARG A 81 -0.07 -14.97 4.07
N LEU A 82 -0.16 -13.82 3.40
CA LEU A 82 -1.45 -13.26 2.98
C LEU A 82 -2.15 -14.17 1.98
N MET A 83 -1.44 -14.67 0.97
CA MET A 83 -2.00 -15.61 0.01
C MET A 83 -2.44 -16.92 0.68
N ALA A 84 -1.72 -17.43 1.67
CA ALA A 84 -2.15 -18.62 2.41
C ALA A 84 -3.36 -18.35 3.31
N SER A 85 -3.51 -17.12 3.82
CA SER A 85 -4.59 -16.74 4.74
C SER A 85 -5.88 -16.33 4.02
N TYR A 86 -5.77 -15.76 2.80
CA TYR A 86 -6.89 -15.21 2.03
C TYR A 86 -7.10 -15.90 0.67
N GLY A 87 -6.18 -16.77 0.24
CA GLY A 87 -6.16 -17.36 -1.11
C GLY A 87 -7.21 -18.43 -1.37
N GLU A 88 -8.01 -18.85 -0.38
CA GLU A 88 -9.23 -19.61 -0.66
C GLU A 88 -10.36 -18.72 -1.22
N ASP A 89 -10.32 -17.41 -0.99
CA ASP A 89 -11.39 -16.46 -1.36
C ASP A 89 -10.99 -15.43 -2.43
N PHE A 90 -9.69 -15.21 -2.70
CA PHE A 90 -9.23 -14.14 -3.60
C PHE A 90 -8.61 -14.68 -4.90
N GLN A 91 -9.43 -14.86 -5.95
CA GLN A 91 -8.93 -15.03 -7.31
C GLN A 91 -8.65 -13.66 -7.94
N LEU A 92 -7.38 -13.33 -8.17
CA LEU A 92 -7.03 -12.30 -9.15
C LEU A 92 -7.59 -12.76 -10.49
N GLY A 93 -8.63 -12.07 -10.97
CA GLY A 93 -9.24 -12.32 -12.27
C GLY A 93 -8.17 -12.34 -13.35
N ALA A 94 -8.18 -13.42 -14.15
CA ALA A 94 -7.30 -13.64 -15.29
C ALA A 94 -7.52 -12.62 -16.41
#